data_AF-A0A2V4WCY3-F1
#
_entry.id   AF-A0A2V4WCY3-F1
#
_cell.length_a   1.000
_cell.length_b   1.000
_cell.length_c   1.000
_cell.angle_alpha   90.00
_cell.angle_beta   90.00
_cell.angle_gamma   90.00
#
_symmetry.space_group_name_H-M   'P 1'
#
loop_
_entity.id
_entity.type
_entity.pdbx_description
1 polymer ?
#
loop_
_entity_poly.entity_id
_entity_poly.type
_entity_poly.pdbx_seq_one_letter_code
_entity_poly.pdbx_strand_id
1 'polypeptide(L)'
;MLEVDKFSVERNIDFILLFADHMALYEKNGYTTVENQCTWMKIDHESQTTKEIGCQSLNELMVKNVGNKEWNKGTLDLLGYLY
;
A
#
# COMPACT_ATOMS: atom_id res chain seq x y z
N MET A 1 5.85 -19.01 7.58
CA MET A 1 4.78 -18.07 7.20
C MET A 1 4.89 -16.86 8.12
N LEU A 2 5.07 -15.67 7.55
CA LEU A 2 5.25 -14.42 8.32
C LEU A 2 3.98 -14.08 9.12
N GLU A 3 4.10 -13.30 10.19
CA GLU A 3 2.98 -12.99 11.09
C GLU A 3 1.81 -12.31 10.37
N VAL A 4 2.11 -11.36 9.48
CA VAL A 4 1.09 -10.63 8.68
C VAL A 4 0.33 -11.57 7.73
N ASP A 5 1.03 -12.57 7.16
CA ASP A 5 0.40 -13.57 6.28
C ASP A 5 -0.57 -14.46 7.07
N LYS A 6 -0.23 -14.81 8.32
CA LYS A 6 -1.15 -15.58 9.18
C LYS A 6 -2.37 -14.74 9.54
N PHE A 7 -2.18 -13.44 9.76
CA PHE A 7 -3.25 -12.52 10.11
C PHE A 7 -4.31 -12.41 9.01
N SER A 8 -3.91 -12.52 7.73
CA SER A 8 -4.82 -12.36 6.59
C SER A 8 -5.74 -13.56 6.33
N VAL A 9 -5.29 -14.79 6.62
CA VAL A 9 -6.02 -16.03 6.29
C VAL A 9 -7.44 -16.07 6.89
N GLU A 10 -7.62 -15.54 8.09
CA GLU A 10 -8.90 -15.63 8.82
C GLU A 10 -9.79 -14.38 8.64
N ARG A 11 -9.34 -13.35 7.92
CA ARG A 11 -9.93 -11.99 7.99
C ARG A 11 -10.46 -11.42 6.68
N ASN A 12 -10.69 -12.25 5.66
CA ASN A 12 -11.13 -11.80 4.33
C ASN A 12 -10.27 -10.65 3.78
N ILE A 13 -8.97 -10.71 4.05
CA ILE A 13 -8.00 -9.74 3.53
C ILE A 13 -7.55 -10.26 2.16
N ASP A 14 -7.68 -9.42 1.14
CA ASP A 14 -7.25 -9.78 -0.22
C ASP A 14 -5.81 -9.34 -0.52
N PHE A 15 -5.38 -8.22 0.07
CA PHE A 15 -4.09 -7.59 -0.25
C PHE A 15 -3.38 -7.08 1.00
N ILE A 16 -2.06 -7.20 1.00
CA ILE A 16 -1.17 -6.48 1.92
C ILE A 16 -0.41 -5.45 1.10
N LEU A 17 -0.42 -4.20 1.53
CA LEU A 17 0.24 -3.10 0.86
C LEU A 17 1.39 -2.57 1.73
N LEU A 18 2.46 -2.13 1.09
CA LEU A 18 3.56 -1.42 1.74
C LEU A 18 4.23 -0.44 0.78
N PHE A 19 5.01 0.47 1.35
CA PHE A 19 5.91 1.35 0.62
C PHE A 19 7.35 0.99 1.03
N ALA A 20 8.21 0.71 0.04
CA ALA A 20 9.59 0.29 0.31
C ALA A 20 10.59 0.90 -0.66
N ASP A 21 11.68 1.42 -0.10
CA ASP A 21 12.88 1.81 -0.87
C ASP A 21 13.70 0.59 -1.33
N HIS A 22 13.64 -0.52 -0.56
CA HIS A 22 14.39 -1.75 -0.81
C HIS A 22 13.47 -2.91 -1.23
N MET A 23 12.94 -2.83 -2.45
CA MET A 23 11.94 -3.77 -2.99
C MET A 23 12.39 -5.24 -2.97
N ALA A 24 13.68 -5.51 -3.23
CA ALA A 24 14.22 -6.87 -3.33
C ALA A 24 14.02 -7.74 -2.08
N LEU A 25 13.90 -7.12 -0.89
CA LEU A 25 13.57 -7.85 0.33
C LEU A 25 12.13 -8.38 0.31
N TYR A 26 11.21 -7.58 -0.21
CA TYR A 26 9.78 -7.87 -0.22
C TYR A 26 9.38 -8.75 -1.41
N GLU A 27 10.05 -8.62 -2.56
CA GLU A 27 9.88 -9.54 -3.70
C GLU A 27 10.12 -10.99 -3.28
N LYS A 28 11.16 -11.25 -2.47
CA LYS A 28 11.45 -12.58 -1.90
C LYS A 28 10.33 -13.12 -0.98
N ASN A 29 9.43 -12.25 -0.54
CA ASN A 29 8.32 -12.58 0.35
C ASN A 29 6.95 -12.50 -0.36
N GLY A 30 6.94 -12.50 -1.69
CA GLY A 30 5.73 -12.58 -2.52
C GLY A 30 5.06 -11.24 -2.81
N TYR A 31 5.75 -10.13 -2.57
CA TYR A 31 5.29 -8.80 -2.99
C TYR A 31 5.70 -8.51 -4.43
N THR A 32 4.92 -7.68 -5.10
CA THR A 32 5.21 -7.16 -6.44
C THR A 32 5.04 -5.65 -6.46
N THR A 33 5.92 -4.95 -7.16
CA THR A 33 5.74 -3.52 -7.45
C THR A 33 4.52 -3.33 -8.36
N VAL A 34 3.70 -2.34 -8.04
CA VAL A 34 2.48 -2.03 -8.81
C VAL A 34 2.46 -0.57 -9.23
N GLU A 35 1.77 -0.30 -10.32
CA GLU A 35 1.61 1.04 -10.86
C GLU A 35 0.16 1.48 -10.65
N ASN A 36 -0.05 2.30 -9.62
CA ASN A 36 -1.34 2.91 -9.29
C ASN A 36 -1.15 4.43 -9.10
N GLN A 37 -2.18 5.21 -9.41
CA GLN A 37 -2.24 6.62 -9.04
C GLN A 37 -2.70 6.71 -7.59
N CYS A 38 -1.83 7.14 -6.68
CA CYS A 38 -2.16 7.24 -5.27
C CYS A 38 -2.67 8.63 -4.94
N THR A 39 -3.73 8.71 -4.14
CA THR A 39 -4.21 9.95 -3.53
C THR A 39 -3.95 9.89 -2.02
N TRP A 40 -3.23 10.86 -1.44
CA TRP A 40 -2.91 10.87 0.00
C TRP A 40 -2.83 12.28 0.58
N MET A 41 -2.90 12.39 1.91
CA MET A 41 -2.73 13.65 2.61
C MET A 41 -1.24 13.94 2.80
N LYS A 42 -0.74 15.06 2.27
CA LYS A 42 0.64 15.49 2.48
C LYS A 42 0.75 16.17 3.84
N ILE A 43 1.59 15.61 4.70
CA ILE A 43 1.90 16.15 6.02
C ILE A 43 3.29 16.78 5.97
N ASP A 44 3.42 18.01 6.49
CA ASP A 44 4.71 18.60 6.76
C ASP A 44 5.37 17.86 7.93
N HIS A 45 6.56 17.30 7.72
CA HIS A 45 7.24 16.56 8.78
C HIS A 45 7.72 17.45 9.94
N GLU A 46 8.09 18.71 9.67
CA GLU A 46 8.62 19.62 10.69
C GLU A 46 7.47 20.20 11.52
N SER A 47 6.46 20.77 10.86
CA SER A 47 5.33 21.43 11.55
C SER A 47 4.20 20.49 11.92
N GLN A 48 4.21 19.24 11.44
CA GLN A 48 3.13 18.24 11.63
C GLN A 48 1.76 18.74 11.15
N THR A 49 1.74 19.69 10.21
CA THR A 49 0.51 20.25 9.64
C THR A 49 0.20 19.63 8.29
N THR A 50 -1.09 19.51 7.96
CA THR A 50 -1.53 19.16 6.61
C THR A 50 -1.17 20.28 5.63
N LYS A 51 -0.55 19.93 4.50
CA LYS A 51 -0.28 20.87 3.40
C LYS A 51 -1.38 20.84 2.35
N GLU A 52 -1.60 19.67 1.76
CA GLU A 52 -2.48 19.49 0.60
C GLU A 52 -2.78 18.00 0.37
N ILE A 53 -3.57 17.72 -0.65
CA ILE A 53 -3.79 16.38 -1.19
C ILE A 53 -2.79 16.13 -2.31
N GLY A 54 -2.02 15.04 -2.21
CA GLY A 54 -1.15 14.55 -3.27
C GLY A 54 -1.88 13.56 -4.17
N CYS A 55 -1.61 13.65 -5.48
CA CYS A 55 -2.10 12.73 -6.50
C CYS A 55 -0.93 12.37 -7.42
N GLN A 56 -0.32 11.19 -7.24
CA GLN A 56 0.82 10.75 -8.06
C GLN A 56 1.02 9.23 -8.00
N SER A 57 1.73 8.67 -8.97
CA SER A 57 2.22 7.29 -8.87
C SER A 57 3.45 7.21 -7.97
N LEU A 58 3.42 6.28 -7.02
CA LEU A 58 4.48 6.03 -6.05
C LEU A 58 5.21 4.76 -6.45
N ASN A 59 6.49 4.88 -6.82
CA ASN A 59 7.30 3.75 -7.29
C ASN A 59 7.54 2.73 -6.18
N GLU A 60 7.48 3.19 -4.93
CA GLU A 60 7.73 2.44 -3.72
C GLU A 60 6.56 1.52 -3.36
N LEU A 61 5.39 1.69 -4.00
CA LEU A 61 4.19 0.90 -3.70
C LEU A 61 4.36 -0.55 -4.14
N MET A 62 4.23 -1.46 -3.18
CA MET A 62 4.23 -2.89 -3.40
C MET A 62 3.00 -3.55 -2.80
N VAL A 63 2.55 -4.61 -3.46
CA VAL A 63 1.37 -5.39 -3.08
C VAL A 63 1.71 -6.86 -3.02
N LYS A 64 1.21 -7.53 -1.98
CA LYS A 64 1.15 -8.99 -1.91
C LYS A 64 -0.31 -9.42 -1.95
N ASN A 65 -0.63 -10.30 -2.91
CA ASN A 65 -1.94 -10.91 -2.99
C ASN A 65 -2.02 -12.09 -2.01
N VAL A 66 -2.99 -12.04 -1.10
CA VAL A 66 -3.21 -13.06 -0.06
C VAL A 66 -4.62 -13.65 -0.07
N GLY A 67 -5.52 -13.08 -0.88
CA GLY A 67 -6.88 -13.57 -1.07
C GLY A 67 -7.14 -14.03 -2.50
N ASN A 68 -8.40 -13.92 -2.92
CA ASN A 68 -8.87 -14.47 -4.20
C ASN A 68 -9.13 -13.38 -5.26
N LYS A 69 -8.90 -12.11 -4.92
CA LYS A 69 -9.09 -11.00 -5.85
C LYS A 69 -7.80 -10.70 -6.62
N GLU A 70 -7.96 -10.20 -7.84
CA GLU A 70 -6.83 -9.70 -8.62
C GLU A 70 -6.57 -8.22 -8.30
N TRP A 71 -5.29 -7.84 -8.24
CA TRP A 71 -4.89 -6.45 -8.09
C TRP A 71 -5.09 -5.72 -9.42
N ASN A 72 -5.82 -4.61 -9.39
CA ASN A 72 -6.13 -3.83 -10.59
C ASN A 72 -5.32 -2.53 -10.64
N LYS A 73 -4.94 -2.13 -11.86
CA LYS A 73 -4.45 -0.79 -12.12
C LYS A 73 -5.57 0.23 -11.89
N GLY A 74 -5.21 1.45 -11.49
CA GLY A 74 -6.16 2.55 -11.28
C GLY A 74 -5.76 3.45 -10.13
N THR A 75 -6.76 4.15 -9.57
CA THR A 75 -6.57 5.06 -8.44
C THR A 75 -6.64 4.31 -7.11
N LEU A 76 -5.66 4.51 -6.24
CA LEU A 76 -5.61 4.02 -4.87
C LEU A 76 -5.79 5.21 -3.91
N ASP A 77 -6.92 5.24 -3.21
CA ASP A 77 -7.19 6.26 -2.20
C ASP A 77 -6.59 5.86 -0.84
N LEU A 78 -5.66 6.67 -0.34
CA LEU A 78 -4.97 6.53 0.93
C LEU A 78 -5.37 7.63 1.92
N LEU A 79 -6.41 8.42 1.63
CA LEU A 79 -6.93 9.44 2.54
C LEU A 79 -7.64 8.84 3.77
N GLY A 80 -7.91 7.53 3.71
CA GLY A 80 -8.60 6.79 4.75
C GLY A 80 -10.10 7.07 4.78
N TYR A 81 -10.85 6.18 5.43
CA TYR A 81 -12.24 6.42 5.81
C TYR A 81 -12.26 6.95 7.24
N LEU A 82 -12.24 8.27 7.42
CA LEU A 82 -12.56 8.92 8.69
C LEU A 82 -14.02 9.39 8.63
N TYR A 83 -14.90 8.66 9.31
CA TYR A 83 -16.15 9.19 9.86
C TYR A 83 -16.07 9.08 11.38
#